data_AF-B9YCY4-F1
#
_entry.id   AF-B9YCY4-F1
#
_cell.length_a   1.000
_cell.length_b   1.000
_cell.length_c   1.000
_cell.angle_alpha   90.00
_cell.angle_beta   90.00
_cell.angle_gamma   90.00
#
_symmetry.space_group_name_H-M   'P 1'
#
loop_
_entity.id
_entity.type
_entity.pdbx_description
1 polymer ?
#
loop_
_entity_poly.entity_id
_entity_poly.type
_entity_poly.pdbx_seq_one_letter_code
_entity_poly.pdbx_strand_id
1 'polypeptide(L)'
;MQYLQNLGFSRVTQDEFNVGYAIGGSTYEASTVEMAGAHATMINGGSYIKPHTITKIEFKDGTSPVVPDYSGTQVISAESAYLASHLMYQAVYGPYSNYMQILKRGYPIYGKTGTTDWGSDGLKFGIPQGAAKDKWMIASSSKYTNAVWVGYEKGIKDKDTYFDSKKSKLNIPGNISKLMLDVLHKDEENPPAITQPDGVTSITHIKGLYPYTAVLEGMDGSFVTTGMIKKEFNKLADPLQASVQDIGTFDASLSTDGNLHLTWGDYPDASKLTVAPNTKNLGIEVGGKWYDAPDCAVAFDWTWVYGPIRYKAQVSIQDFSFDVTSEQSSIDQHIDVKPGDKVNVCGYYAYENMNYRSNEICKEIQVEDKEIQLTIPSDKATKAEIESWASANGVTVSFTEVADEAKKGTNEIISNGVKVNGTTMTFMQSTIGQARFAVTLYVGLACGDNASVVNGACACNQGYEGDPIKGCTAKPAPTPDPTPSTDPSPDTSPSPDPTPSEDTQDQNDENKD
;
A
#
# COMPACT_ATOMS: atom_id res chain seq x y z
N MET A 1 -43.26 1.82 2.27
CA MET A 1 -44.73 1.89 2.18
C MET A 1 -45.30 1.10 0.99
N GLN A 2 -45.10 1.52 -0.28
CA GLN A 2 -45.78 0.91 -1.44
C GLN A 2 -45.70 -0.62 -1.51
N TYR A 3 -44.53 -1.20 -1.23
CA TYR A 3 -44.36 -2.66 -1.15
C TYR A 3 -45.33 -3.32 -0.15
N LEU A 4 -45.56 -2.72 1.02
CA LEU A 4 -46.48 -3.28 2.02
C LEU A 4 -47.93 -3.24 1.52
N GLN A 5 -48.35 -2.13 0.91
CA GLN A 5 -49.70 -2.02 0.34
C GLN A 5 -49.90 -3.03 -0.81
N ASN A 6 -48.90 -3.20 -1.68
CA ASN A 6 -48.93 -4.17 -2.77
C ASN A 6 -48.91 -5.63 -2.26
N LEU A 7 -48.33 -5.90 -1.09
CA LEU A 7 -48.42 -7.19 -0.38
C LEU A 7 -49.74 -7.37 0.38
N GLY A 8 -50.68 -6.43 0.26
CA GLY A 8 -52.02 -6.53 0.81
C GLY A 8 -52.17 -6.12 2.27
N PHE A 9 -51.16 -5.48 2.88
CA PHE A 9 -51.29 -4.95 4.25
C PHE A 9 -52.25 -3.75 4.26
N SER A 10 -53.48 -4.00 4.69
CA SER A 10 -54.63 -3.09 4.53
C SER A 10 -54.59 -1.83 5.40
N ARG A 11 -53.81 -1.86 6.48
CA ARG A 11 -53.73 -0.77 7.48
C ARG A 11 -52.52 0.13 7.34
N VAL A 12 -51.68 -0.09 6.33
CA VAL A 12 -50.49 0.73 6.10
C VAL A 12 -50.87 1.99 5.32
N THR A 13 -50.84 3.14 6.00
CA THR A 13 -51.04 4.47 5.38
C THR A 13 -49.72 5.26 5.35
N GLN A 14 -49.69 6.33 4.57
CA GLN A 14 -48.49 7.18 4.43
C GLN A 14 -48.20 7.98 5.70
N ASP A 15 -49.27 8.49 6.30
CA ASP A 15 -49.35 9.28 7.51
C ASP A 15 -48.91 8.50 8.76
N GLU A 16 -49.03 7.17 8.75
CA GLU A 16 -48.60 6.30 9.84
C GLU A 16 -47.22 5.67 9.63
N PHE A 17 -46.73 5.58 8.40
CA PHE A 17 -45.49 4.88 8.07
C PHE A 17 -44.26 5.57 8.68
N ASN A 18 -43.59 4.89 9.60
CA ASN A 18 -42.38 5.38 10.29
C ASN A 18 -41.38 4.24 10.55
N VAL A 19 -40.22 4.58 11.12
CA VAL A 19 -39.11 3.64 11.36
C VAL A 19 -39.50 2.44 12.25
N GLY A 20 -40.50 2.59 13.14
CA GLY A 20 -40.98 1.52 14.00
C GLY A 20 -41.56 0.33 13.23
N TYR A 21 -42.05 0.54 12.00
CA TYR A 21 -42.55 -0.54 11.14
C TYR A 21 -41.47 -1.58 10.81
N ALA A 22 -40.19 -1.18 10.77
CA ALA A 22 -39.08 -2.09 10.48
C ALA A 22 -38.91 -3.21 11.53
N ILE A 23 -39.40 -2.98 12.76
CA ILE A 23 -39.38 -3.95 13.86
C ILE A 23 -40.79 -4.45 14.22
N GLY A 24 -41.80 -4.12 13.40
CA GLY A 24 -43.20 -4.46 13.66
C GLY A 24 -43.84 -3.68 14.82
N GLY A 25 -43.32 -2.50 15.15
CA GLY A 25 -43.84 -1.60 16.17
C GLY A 25 -44.64 -0.42 15.61
N SER A 26 -44.84 0.60 16.44
CA SER A 26 -45.71 1.75 16.15
C SER A 26 -47.16 1.32 15.86
N THR A 27 -47.81 1.87 14.85
CA THR A 27 -49.19 1.52 14.46
C THR A 27 -49.27 0.34 13.49
N TYR A 28 -48.14 -0.33 13.19
CA TYR A 28 -48.14 -1.46 12.27
C TYR A 28 -48.91 -2.64 12.87
N GLU A 29 -50.01 -3.01 12.21
CA GLU A 29 -50.82 -4.17 12.55
C GLU A 29 -51.05 -5.02 11.30
N ALA A 30 -50.95 -6.34 11.47
CA ALA A 30 -51.19 -7.30 10.42
C ALA A 30 -51.92 -8.53 10.96
N SER A 31 -52.90 -9.02 10.20
CA SER A 31 -53.57 -10.28 10.45
C SER A 31 -52.69 -11.47 10.03
N THR A 32 -52.97 -12.66 10.55
CA THR A 32 -52.31 -13.90 10.10
C THR A 32 -52.56 -14.17 8.61
N VAL A 33 -53.70 -13.74 8.07
CA VAL A 33 -54.04 -13.87 6.64
C VAL A 33 -53.16 -12.97 5.77
N GLU A 34 -52.99 -11.69 6.14
CA GLU A 34 -52.10 -10.78 5.43
C GLU A 34 -50.65 -11.25 5.49
N MET A 35 -50.18 -11.69 6.67
CA MET A 35 -48.83 -12.24 6.82
C MET A 35 -48.61 -13.50 5.99
N ALA A 36 -49.60 -14.40 5.92
CA ALA A 36 -49.51 -15.59 5.08
C ALA A 36 -49.45 -15.24 3.59
N GLY A 37 -50.28 -14.32 3.11
CA GLY A 37 -50.25 -13.86 1.71
C GLY A 37 -48.93 -13.18 1.33
N ALA A 38 -48.43 -12.29 2.21
CA ALA A 38 -47.17 -11.60 2.00
C ALA A 38 -45.97 -12.58 1.99
N HIS A 39 -45.95 -13.55 2.90
CA HIS A 39 -44.85 -14.52 2.96
C HIS A 39 -44.91 -15.53 1.81
N ALA A 40 -46.10 -15.94 1.37
CA ALA A 40 -46.28 -16.78 0.18
C ALA A 40 -45.73 -16.12 -1.09
N THR A 41 -45.78 -14.79 -1.16
CA THR A 41 -45.19 -13.99 -2.26
C THR A 41 -43.68 -14.22 -2.38
N MET A 42 -42.97 -14.39 -1.27
CA MET A 42 -41.52 -14.65 -1.30
C MET A 42 -41.21 -16.07 -1.81
N ILE A 43 -42.12 -17.01 -1.58
CA ILE A 43 -41.96 -18.42 -1.95
C ILE A 43 -42.29 -18.65 -3.43
N ASN A 44 -43.27 -17.93 -3.98
CA ASN A 44 -43.79 -18.14 -5.34
C ASN A 44 -43.15 -17.22 -6.40
N GLY A 45 -41.93 -16.76 -6.18
CA GLY A 45 -41.20 -15.93 -7.15
C GLY A 45 -41.62 -14.46 -7.19
N GLY A 46 -42.26 -13.96 -6.13
CA GLY A 46 -42.53 -12.53 -5.95
C GLY A 46 -43.90 -12.06 -6.41
N SER A 47 -44.80 -12.98 -6.75
CA SER A 47 -46.16 -12.68 -7.22
C SER A 47 -47.18 -12.77 -6.08
N TYR A 48 -47.70 -11.63 -5.63
CA TYR A 48 -48.73 -11.60 -4.60
C TYR A 48 -50.07 -12.07 -5.17
N ILE A 49 -50.64 -13.08 -4.52
CA ILE A 49 -52.00 -13.56 -4.78
C ILE A 49 -52.82 -13.25 -3.53
N LYS A 50 -53.88 -12.46 -3.69
CA LYS A 50 -54.75 -12.10 -2.55
C LYS A 50 -55.32 -13.38 -1.91
N PRO A 51 -55.12 -13.60 -0.60
CA PRO A 51 -55.71 -14.75 0.08
C PRO A 51 -57.22 -14.80 -0.12
N HIS A 52 -57.74 -15.99 -0.42
CA HIS A 52 -59.13 -16.23 -0.74
C HIS A 52 -59.55 -17.64 -0.30
N THR A 53 -60.86 -17.84 -0.14
CA THR A 53 -61.45 -19.13 0.26
C THR A 53 -62.50 -19.63 -0.74
N ILE A 54 -63.05 -18.75 -1.58
CA ILE A 54 -64.11 -19.08 -2.54
C ILE A 54 -63.45 -19.51 -3.84
N THR A 55 -63.71 -20.72 -4.33
CA THR A 55 -63.19 -21.19 -5.63
C THR A 55 -64.24 -21.08 -6.74
N LYS A 56 -65.53 -21.19 -6.40
CA LYS A 56 -66.65 -21.14 -7.34
C LYS A 56 -67.96 -20.84 -6.62
N ILE A 57 -68.85 -20.10 -7.26
CA ILE A 57 -70.25 -19.92 -6.84
C ILE A 57 -71.16 -20.48 -7.93
N GLU A 58 -71.99 -21.47 -7.57
CA GLU A 58 -72.95 -22.10 -8.47
C GLU A 58 -74.38 -21.70 -8.10
N PHE A 59 -75.22 -21.46 -9.10
CA PHE A 59 -76.60 -21.05 -8.91
C PHE A 59 -77.57 -22.20 -9.17
N LYS A 60 -78.62 -22.29 -8.35
CA LYS A 60 -79.63 -23.36 -8.45
C LYS A 60 -80.51 -23.26 -9.70
N ASP A 61 -80.61 -22.08 -10.29
CA ASP A 61 -81.42 -21.80 -11.48
C ASP A 61 -80.73 -22.20 -12.79
N GLY A 62 -79.52 -22.76 -12.72
CA GLY A 62 -78.72 -23.17 -13.88
C GLY A 62 -78.01 -22.00 -14.57
N THR A 63 -78.02 -20.80 -14.00
CA THR A 63 -77.19 -19.69 -14.51
C THR A 63 -75.70 -20.03 -14.38
N SER A 64 -74.89 -19.42 -15.25
CA SER A 64 -73.46 -19.72 -15.32
C SER A 64 -72.77 -19.44 -13.99
N PRO A 65 -71.87 -20.34 -13.53
CA PRO A 65 -71.19 -20.16 -12.27
C PRO A 65 -70.25 -18.95 -12.29
N VAL A 66 -70.08 -18.30 -11.16
CA VAL A 66 -69.03 -17.28 -10.97
C VAL A 66 -67.77 -17.99 -10.50
N VAL A 67 -66.71 -17.89 -11.30
CA VAL A 67 -65.35 -18.33 -10.94
C VAL A 67 -64.52 -17.05 -10.75
N PRO A 68 -64.11 -16.72 -9.51
CA PRO A 68 -63.27 -15.55 -9.29
C PRO A 68 -61.90 -15.70 -9.95
N ASP A 69 -61.36 -14.60 -10.50
CA ASP A 69 -59.97 -14.54 -10.94
C ASP A 69 -59.05 -14.16 -9.77
N TYR A 70 -58.05 -14.99 -9.54
CA TYR A 70 -57.03 -14.80 -8.51
C TYR A 70 -55.64 -14.63 -9.13
N SER A 71 -55.58 -14.05 -10.32
CA SER A 71 -54.34 -13.67 -10.97
C SER A 71 -53.44 -12.85 -10.02
N GLY A 72 -52.16 -13.24 -9.99
CA GLY A 72 -51.18 -12.62 -9.10
C GLY A 72 -50.63 -11.31 -9.66
N THR A 73 -50.14 -10.46 -8.78
CA THR A 73 -49.43 -9.21 -9.14
C THR A 73 -47.97 -9.35 -8.75
N GLN A 74 -47.05 -9.08 -9.68
CA GLN A 74 -45.62 -9.06 -9.36
C GLN A 74 -45.29 -7.90 -8.42
N VAL A 75 -44.87 -8.20 -7.19
CA VAL A 75 -44.56 -7.17 -6.18
C VAL A 75 -43.05 -7.00 -6.01
N ILE A 76 -42.30 -8.11 -5.96
CA ILE A 76 -40.83 -8.11 -5.92
C ILE A 76 -40.29 -8.97 -7.05
N SER A 77 -39.07 -8.75 -7.54
CA SER A 77 -38.48 -9.62 -8.57
C SER A 77 -38.33 -11.08 -8.10
N ALA A 78 -38.32 -12.04 -9.02
CA ALA A 78 -38.11 -13.45 -8.70
C ALA A 78 -36.75 -13.67 -8.00
N GLU A 79 -35.72 -12.92 -8.39
CA GLU A 79 -34.39 -12.93 -7.77
C GLU A 79 -34.46 -12.43 -6.33
N SER A 80 -35.16 -11.32 -6.07
CA SER A 80 -35.35 -10.80 -4.71
C SER A 80 -36.14 -11.78 -3.83
N ALA A 81 -37.19 -12.40 -4.38
CA ALA A 81 -37.99 -13.40 -3.70
C ALA A 81 -37.14 -14.64 -3.32
N TYR A 82 -36.33 -15.13 -4.26
CA TYR A 82 -35.41 -16.24 -4.02
C TYR A 82 -34.34 -15.91 -2.98
N LEU A 83 -33.69 -14.74 -3.07
CA LEU A 83 -32.67 -14.32 -2.10
C LEU A 83 -33.25 -14.15 -0.69
N ALA A 84 -34.42 -13.53 -0.55
CA ALA A 84 -35.12 -13.41 0.73
C ALA A 84 -35.48 -14.79 1.30
N SER A 85 -36.03 -15.67 0.46
CA SER A 85 -36.35 -17.04 0.84
C SER A 85 -35.11 -17.86 1.22
N HIS A 86 -33.98 -17.68 0.53
CA HIS A 86 -32.73 -18.33 0.94
C HIS A 86 -32.31 -17.92 2.35
N LEU A 87 -32.44 -16.65 2.71
CA LEU A 87 -32.17 -16.20 4.09
C LEU A 87 -33.17 -16.82 5.09
N MET A 88 -34.44 -16.97 4.72
CA MET A 88 -35.44 -17.66 5.55
C MET A 88 -35.15 -19.16 5.71
N TYR A 89 -34.59 -19.80 4.68
CA TYR A 89 -34.09 -21.17 4.78
C TYR A 89 -32.92 -21.24 5.76
N GLN A 90 -31.93 -20.35 5.62
CA GLN A 90 -30.78 -20.28 6.54
C GLN A 90 -31.22 -20.00 7.99
N ALA A 91 -32.28 -19.21 8.19
CA ALA A 91 -32.82 -18.95 9.52
C ALA A 91 -33.32 -20.22 10.23
N VAL A 92 -33.86 -21.19 9.47
CA VAL A 92 -34.31 -22.50 9.97
C VAL A 92 -33.14 -23.48 10.07
N TYR A 93 -32.28 -23.54 9.05
CA TYR A 93 -31.30 -24.61 8.88
C TYR A 93 -29.90 -24.30 9.42
N GLY A 94 -29.52 -23.02 9.41
CA GLY A 94 -28.22 -22.52 9.81
C GLY A 94 -27.96 -22.59 11.32
N PRO A 95 -26.72 -22.28 11.74
CA PRO A 95 -26.25 -22.41 13.12
C PRO A 95 -26.67 -21.25 14.03
N TYR A 96 -27.82 -20.63 13.76
CA TYR A 96 -28.28 -19.46 14.51
C TYR A 96 -29.03 -19.87 15.78
N SER A 97 -28.77 -19.19 16.90
CA SER A 97 -29.53 -19.40 18.13
C SER A 97 -30.92 -18.77 18.02
N ASN A 98 -31.93 -19.55 17.61
CA ASN A 98 -33.31 -19.12 17.52
C ASN A 98 -34.29 -20.29 17.83
N TYR A 99 -35.58 -20.11 17.56
CA TYR A 99 -36.64 -21.08 17.86
C TYR A 99 -37.16 -21.84 16.63
N MET A 100 -36.61 -21.61 15.44
CA MET A 100 -37.07 -22.17 14.16
C MET A 100 -36.48 -23.54 13.86
N GLN A 101 -35.42 -23.97 14.54
CA GLN A 101 -34.79 -25.28 14.32
C GLN A 101 -35.76 -26.45 14.56
N ILE A 102 -36.82 -26.24 15.34
CA ILE A 102 -37.93 -27.20 15.52
C ILE A 102 -38.65 -27.52 14.19
N LEU A 103 -38.52 -26.66 13.18
CA LEU A 103 -39.15 -26.81 11.87
C LEU A 103 -38.30 -27.62 10.88
N LYS A 104 -37.02 -27.92 11.20
CA LYS A 104 -36.12 -28.73 10.37
C LYS A 104 -36.75 -30.08 10.04
N ARG A 105 -36.64 -30.49 8.78
CA ARG A 105 -37.23 -31.73 8.26
C ARG A 105 -36.53 -32.18 6.97
N GLY A 106 -36.97 -33.31 6.40
CA GLY A 106 -36.40 -33.90 5.18
C GLY A 106 -36.65 -33.11 3.88
N TYR A 107 -37.30 -31.95 3.96
CA TYR A 107 -37.55 -31.05 2.85
C TYR A 107 -37.40 -29.59 3.26
N PRO A 108 -37.12 -28.66 2.32
CA PRO A 108 -36.86 -27.26 2.66
C PRO A 108 -38.05 -26.58 3.34
N ILE A 109 -37.74 -25.89 4.43
CA ILE A 109 -38.66 -24.97 5.11
C ILE A 109 -38.01 -23.60 5.18
N TYR A 110 -38.81 -22.60 4.89
CA TYR A 110 -38.47 -21.19 4.88
C TYR A 110 -39.26 -20.54 5.99
N GLY A 111 -38.60 -19.95 6.99
CA GLY A 111 -39.31 -19.45 8.15
C GLY A 111 -38.76 -18.16 8.71
N LYS A 112 -39.63 -17.48 9.47
CA LYS A 112 -39.28 -16.30 10.25
C LYS A 112 -40.08 -16.22 11.54
N THR A 113 -39.40 -15.86 12.63
CA THR A 113 -40.00 -15.51 13.91
C THR A 113 -40.33 -14.02 14.00
N GLY A 114 -41.30 -13.68 14.84
CA GLY A 114 -41.58 -12.30 15.25
C GLY A 114 -41.80 -12.20 16.76
N THR A 115 -41.40 -11.09 17.37
CA THR A 115 -41.69 -10.74 18.76
C THR A 115 -41.80 -9.23 18.87
N THR A 116 -42.93 -8.76 19.37
CA THR A 116 -43.14 -7.37 19.78
C THR A 116 -43.10 -7.29 21.31
N ASP A 117 -42.97 -6.10 21.86
CA ASP A 117 -43.02 -5.86 23.29
C ASP A 117 -44.15 -4.89 23.69
N TRP A 118 -44.35 -4.79 25.00
CA TRP A 118 -45.33 -3.90 25.61
C TRP A 118 -44.87 -2.44 25.71
N GLY A 119 -43.62 -2.12 25.36
CA GLY A 119 -43.02 -0.81 25.61
C GLY A 119 -43.26 -0.37 27.06
N SER A 120 -43.69 0.88 27.22
CA SER A 120 -44.20 1.42 28.49
C SER A 120 -45.68 1.15 28.73
N ASP A 121 -46.45 0.74 27.72
CA ASP A 121 -47.91 0.59 27.80
C ASP A 121 -48.35 -0.52 28.75
N GLY A 122 -47.48 -1.52 28.95
CA GLY A 122 -47.70 -2.61 29.89
C GLY A 122 -47.69 -2.19 31.36
N LEU A 123 -47.03 -1.08 31.71
CA LEU A 123 -46.80 -0.68 33.10
C LEU A 123 -48.11 -0.46 33.88
N LYS A 124 -49.16 0.05 33.22
CA LYS A 124 -50.49 0.25 33.83
C LYS A 124 -51.16 -1.07 34.26
N PHE A 125 -50.70 -2.20 33.75
CA PHE A 125 -51.17 -3.55 34.07
C PHE A 125 -50.18 -4.31 34.97
N GLY A 126 -49.14 -3.66 35.49
CA GLY A 126 -48.08 -4.36 36.24
C GLY A 126 -47.21 -5.27 35.36
N ILE A 127 -47.24 -5.08 34.05
CA ILE A 127 -46.38 -5.83 33.10
C ILE A 127 -45.03 -5.11 33.02
N PRO A 128 -43.90 -5.82 33.14
CA PRO A 128 -42.57 -5.21 33.03
C PRO A 128 -42.37 -4.48 31.69
N GLN A 129 -41.68 -3.34 31.73
CA GLN A 129 -41.35 -2.58 30.52
C GLN A 129 -40.57 -3.46 29.53
N GLY A 130 -40.97 -3.44 28.26
CA GLY A 130 -40.32 -4.25 27.21
C GLY A 130 -40.58 -5.76 27.32
N ALA A 131 -41.48 -6.20 28.20
CA ALA A 131 -41.92 -7.59 28.21
C ALA A 131 -42.60 -7.94 26.87
N ALA A 132 -42.38 -9.16 26.37
CA ALA A 132 -42.90 -9.55 25.06
C ALA A 132 -44.45 -9.62 25.07
N LYS A 133 -45.07 -9.05 24.03
CA LYS A 133 -46.51 -8.94 23.85
C LYS A 133 -47.05 -9.96 22.86
N ASP A 134 -46.45 -10.04 21.67
CA ASP A 134 -46.85 -10.97 20.61
C ASP A 134 -45.70 -11.94 20.28
N LYS A 135 -46.07 -13.17 19.90
CA LYS A 135 -45.13 -14.18 19.38
C LYS A 135 -45.64 -14.69 18.04
N TRP A 136 -44.77 -14.64 17.03
CA TRP A 136 -45.08 -15.07 15.67
C TRP A 136 -44.12 -16.17 15.21
N MET A 137 -44.66 -17.12 14.44
CA MET A 137 -43.90 -18.05 13.61
C MET A 137 -44.59 -18.13 12.26
N ILE A 138 -43.85 -17.83 11.20
CA ILE A 138 -44.30 -18.09 9.83
C ILE A 138 -43.37 -19.13 9.26
N ALA A 139 -43.95 -20.19 8.69
CA ALA A 139 -43.22 -21.31 8.15
C ALA A 139 -43.83 -21.72 6.81
N SER A 140 -42.98 -21.82 5.80
CA SER A 140 -43.39 -22.13 4.43
C SER A 140 -42.59 -23.30 3.89
N SER A 141 -43.26 -24.16 3.13
CA SER A 141 -42.66 -25.03 2.12
C SER A 141 -42.86 -24.38 0.75
N SER A 142 -42.42 -25.03 -0.35
CA SER A 142 -42.77 -24.54 -1.69
C SER A 142 -44.26 -24.66 -2.06
N LYS A 143 -45.07 -25.39 -1.27
CA LYS A 143 -46.51 -25.59 -1.49
C LYS A 143 -47.40 -24.79 -0.54
N TYR A 144 -47.05 -24.75 0.75
CA TYR A 144 -47.89 -24.18 1.81
C TYR A 144 -47.14 -23.13 2.63
N THR A 145 -47.85 -22.10 3.06
CA THR A 145 -47.39 -21.05 3.99
C THR A 145 -48.33 -21.01 5.20
N ASN A 146 -47.75 -21.15 6.39
CA ASN A 146 -48.47 -21.19 7.65
C ASN A 146 -48.05 -19.98 8.48
N ALA A 147 -49.00 -19.14 8.91
CA ALA A 147 -48.73 -18.00 9.79
C ALA A 147 -49.40 -18.21 11.15
N VAL A 148 -48.60 -18.34 12.20
CA VAL A 148 -49.07 -18.55 13.58
C VAL A 148 -48.72 -17.35 14.43
N TRP A 149 -49.75 -16.74 15.02
CA TRP A 149 -49.64 -15.74 16.08
C TRP A 149 -50.13 -16.31 17.41
N VAL A 150 -49.44 -15.96 18.49
CA VAL A 150 -49.89 -16.23 19.86
C VAL A 150 -49.70 -14.95 20.66
N GLY A 151 -50.75 -14.54 21.37
CA GLY A 151 -50.78 -13.37 22.21
C GLY A 151 -51.94 -13.41 23.20
N TYR A 152 -52.08 -12.35 23.97
CA TYR A 152 -53.22 -12.12 24.85
C TYR A 152 -54.11 -11.05 24.21
N GLU A 153 -55.43 -11.24 24.28
CA GLU A 153 -56.39 -10.27 23.73
C GLU A 153 -56.24 -8.86 24.35
N LYS A 154 -55.87 -8.81 25.64
CA LYS A 154 -55.64 -7.56 26.37
C LYS A 154 -54.69 -7.77 27.55
N GLY A 155 -54.06 -6.67 27.96
CA GLY A 155 -53.38 -6.59 29.25
C GLY A 155 -54.41 -6.64 30.39
N ILE A 156 -54.21 -7.53 31.34
CA ILE A 156 -54.99 -7.65 32.57
C ILE A 156 -54.05 -7.52 33.74
N LYS A 157 -54.34 -6.55 34.61
CA LYS A 157 -53.54 -6.22 35.77
C LYS A 157 -53.31 -7.44 36.67
N ASP A 158 -52.05 -7.71 37.01
CA ASP A 158 -51.63 -8.80 37.91
C ASP A 158 -52.05 -10.21 37.47
N LYS A 159 -52.21 -10.45 36.16
CA LYS A 159 -52.59 -11.76 35.57
C LYS A 159 -51.57 -12.35 34.59
N ASP A 160 -50.35 -11.82 34.57
CA ASP A 160 -49.27 -12.28 33.69
C ASP A 160 -49.67 -12.38 32.20
N THR A 161 -50.36 -11.36 31.68
CA THR A 161 -50.80 -11.26 30.27
C THR A 161 -49.67 -10.79 29.34
N TYR A 162 -48.51 -11.43 29.48
CA TYR A 162 -47.30 -11.20 28.70
C TYR A 162 -46.44 -12.47 28.64
N PHE A 163 -45.45 -12.49 27.76
CA PHE A 163 -44.50 -13.59 27.65
C PHE A 163 -43.21 -13.27 28.41
N ASP A 164 -43.06 -13.86 29.59
CA ASP A 164 -41.78 -13.90 30.29
C ASP A 164 -40.80 -14.88 29.60
N SER A 165 -39.62 -15.05 30.19
CA SER A 165 -38.61 -15.99 29.70
C SER A 165 -39.13 -17.44 29.68
N LYS A 166 -39.90 -17.86 30.69
CA LYS A 166 -40.43 -19.22 30.80
C LYS A 166 -41.45 -19.52 29.69
N LYS A 167 -42.43 -18.65 29.49
CA LYS A 167 -43.43 -18.77 28.43
C LYS A 167 -42.81 -18.68 27.04
N SER A 168 -41.82 -17.81 26.85
CA SER A 168 -41.10 -17.70 25.57
C SER A 168 -40.39 -19.00 25.18
N LYS A 169 -39.80 -19.71 26.16
CA LYS A 169 -39.13 -21.01 25.93
C LYS A 169 -40.08 -22.14 25.53
N LEU A 170 -41.39 -22.00 25.77
CA LEU A 170 -42.38 -22.98 25.31
C LEU A 170 -42.47 -23.04 23.79
N ASN A 171 -42.05 -21.97 23.09
CA ASN A 171 -42.08 -21.86 21.63
C ASN A 171 -43.43 -22.35 21.04
N ILE A 172 -44.54 -21.90 21.63
CA ILE A 172 -45.89 -22.29 21.23
C ILE A 172 -46.12 -22.11 19.72
N PRO A 173 -45.80 -20.97 19.08
CA PRO A 173 -46.04 -20.81 17.64
C PRO A 173 -45.17 -21.74 16.78
N GLY A 174 -43.96 -22.09 17.24
CA GLY A 174 -43.10 -23.08 16.57
C GLY A 174 -43.68 -24.50 16.64
N ASN A 175 -44.20 -24.92 17.80
CA ASN A 175 -44.84 -26.22 17.96
C ASN A 175 -46.12 -26.34 17.11
N ILE A 176 -46.96 -25.30 17.08
CA ILE A 176 -48.15 -25.27 16.22
C ILE A 176 -47.75 -25.33 14.74
N SER A 177 -46.76 -24.53 14.32
CA SER A 177 -46.27 -24.52 12.93
C SER A 177 -45.73 -25.89 12.51
N LYS A 178 -44.99 -26.56 13.40
CA LYS A 178 -44.50 -27.93 13.17
C LYS A 178 -45.67 -28.88 12.92
N LEU A 179 -46.66 -28.91 13.82
CA LEU A 179 -47.83 -29.79 13.70
C LEU A 179 -48.64 -29.51 12.43
N MET A 180 -48.83 -28.25 12.07
CA MET A 180 -49.51 -27.88 10.82
C MET A 180 -48.76 -28.41 9.60
N LEU A 181 -47.44 -28.24 9.54
CA LEU A 181 -46.65 -28.77 8.43
C LEU A 181 -46.68 -30.30 8.38
N ASP A 182 -46.68 -30.98 9.53
CA ASP A 182 -46.77 -32.44 9.60
C ASP A 182 -48.12 -32.95 9.07
N VAL A 183 -49.22 -32.21 9.33
CA VAL A 183 -50.56 -32.53 8.79
C VAL A 183 -50.64 -32.22 7.29
N LEU A 184 -50.14 -31.06 6.86
CA LEU A 184 -50.22 -30.62 5.47
C LEU A 184 -49.43 -31.51 4.49
N HIS A 185 -48.41 -32.21 4.98
CA HIS A 185 -47.54 -33.06 4.16
C HIS A 185 -47.61 -34.55 4.50
N LYS A 186 -48.57 -34.99 5.33
CA LYS A 186 -48.64 -36.37 5.87
C LYS A 186 -48.71 -37.44 4.77
N ASP A 187 -49.44 -37.14 3.70
CA ASP A 187 -49.77 -38.08 2.62
C ASP A 187 -49.38 -37.50 1.24
N GLU A 188 -48.44 -36.55 1.22
CA GLU A 188 -47.93 -35.93 -0.01
C GLU A 188 -46.46 -36.27 -0.25
N GLU A 189 -46.03 -36.20 -1.50
CA GLU A 189 -44.61 -36.14 -1.81
C GLU A 189 -43.98 -34.88 -1.22
N ASN A 190 -42.80 -35.06 -0.63
CA ASN A 190 -42.01 -33.99 -0.03
C ASN A 190 -41.86 -32.82 -1.02
N PRO A 191 -42.21 -31.59 -0.63
CA PRO A 191 -42.15 -30.44 -1.52
C PRO A 191 -40.69 -30.15 -1.91
N PRO A 192 -40.42 -29.83 -3.19
CA PRO A 192 -39.06 -29.49 -3.64
C PRO A 192 -38.62 -28.14 -3.07
N ALA A 193 -37.32 -27.86 -3.16
CA ALA A 193 -36.80 -26.51 -2.97
C ALA A 193 -37.40 -25.53 -3.99
N ILE A 194 -37.54 -24.26 -3.61
CA ILE A 194 -37.82 -23.20 -4.59
C ILE A 194 -36.66 -23.11 -5.61
N THR A 195 -37.00 -22.88 -6.87
CA THR A 195 -36.01 -22.81 -7.96
C THR A 195 -35.25 -21.50 -7.93
N GLN A 196 -33.91 -21.55 -8.09
CA GLN A 196 -33.08 -20.37 -8.28
C GLN A 196 -33.32 -19.75 -9.66
N PRO A 197 -33.67 -18.46 -9.76
CA PRO A 197 -33.77 -17.77 -11.04
C PRO A 197 -32.40 -17.53 -11.69
N ASP A 198 -32.34 -17.52 -13.02
CA ASP A 198 -31.12 -17.28 -13.82
C ASP A 198 -30.44 -15.93 -13.52
N GLY A 199 -31.22 -14.96 -13.02
CA GLY A 199 -30.74 -13.64 -12.61
C GLY A 199 -29.98 -13.61 -11.29
N VAL A 200 -29.82 -14.74 -10.58
CA VAL A 200 -29.04 -14.85 -9.33
C VAL A 200 -27.68 -15.47 -9.60
N THR A 201 -26.61 -14.78 -9.20
CA THR A 201 -25.22 -15.25 -9.27
C THR A 201 -24.58 -15.22 -7.89
N SER A 202 -23.43 -15.87 -7.73
CA SER A 202 -22.56 -15.66 -6.56
C SER A 202 -21.44 -14.68 -6.87
N ILE A 203 -21.02 -13.93 -5.87
CA ILE A 203 -19.81 -13.09 -5.88
C ILE A 203 -18.95 -13.45 -4.68
N THR A 204 -17.63 -13.39 -4.84
CA THR A 204 -16.66 -13.51 -3.75
C THR A 204 -16.05 -12.14 -3.51
N HIS A 205 -16.17 -11.63 -2.30
CA HIS A 205 -15.84 -10.25 -1.97
C HIS A 205 -15.28 -10.13 -0.55
N ILE A 206 -14.73 -8.96 -0.24
CA ILE A 206 -14.28 -8.62 1.11
C ILE A 206 -15.50 -8.54 2.04
N LYS A 207 -15.48 -9.34 3.11
CA LYS A 207 -16.51 -9.41 4.13
C LYS A 207 -16.65 -8.07 4.84
N GLY A 208 -17.89 -7.62 5.03
CA GLY A 208 -18.18 -6.44 5.85
C GLY A 208 -18.01 -5.09 5.14
N LEU A 209 -17.70 -5.08 3.83
CA LEU A 209 -17.49 -3.86 3.05
C LEU A 209 -18.63 -3.63 2.05
N TYR A 210 -19.12 -2.39 1.96
CA TYR A 210 -20.05 -1.92 0.94
C TYR A 210 -19.54 -0.60 0.32
N PRO A 211 -19.51 -0.42 -1.02
CA PRO A 211 -19.92 -1.39 -2.05
C PRO A 211 -19.13 -2.70 -1.98
N TYR A 212 -19.68 -3.80 -2.51
CA TYR A 212 -18.99 -5.09 -2.50
C TYR A 212 -17.69 -4.98 -3.29
N THR A 213 -16.57 -5.34 -2.68
CA THR A 213 -15.24 -5.07 -3.21
C THR A 213 -14.50 -6.36 -3.53
N ALA A 214 -13.71 -6.35 -4.61
CA ALA A 214 -12.91 -7.49 -5.01
C ALA A 214 -11.89 -7.89 -3.94
N VAL A 215 -11.64 -9.19 -3.81
CA VAL A 215 -10.62 -9.72 -2.91
C VAL A 215 -9.23 -9.43 -3.49
N LEU A 216 -8.24 -9.25 -2.61
CA LEU A 216 -6.85 -9.10 -3.01
C LEU A 216 -6.18 -10.47 -3.09
N GLU A 217 -5.16 -10.58 -3.94
CA GLU A 217 -4.29 -11.75 -3.97
C GLU A 217 -3.58 -11.90 -2.60
N GLY A 218 -3.58 -13.11 -2.06
CA GLY A 218 -2.96 -13.40 -0.75
C GLY A 218 -3.73 -12.88 0.48
N MET A 219 -4.92 -12.30 0.32
CA MET A 219 -5.76 -11.86 1.45
C MET A 219 -6.09 -13.05 2.37
N ASP A 220 -6.04 -12.82 3.68
CA ASP A 220 -6.51 -13.79 4.67
C ASP A 220 -7.98 -14.17 4.39
N GLY A 221 -8.22 -15.47 4.23
CA GLY A 221 -9.54 -16.04 3.97
C GLY A 221 -10.59 -15.71 5.05
N SER A 222 -10.19 -15.31 6.26
CA SER A 222 -11.12 -14.82 7.28
C SER A 222 -11.85 -13.52 6.90
N PHE A 223 -11.28 -12.73 5.99
CA PHE A 223 -11.89 -11.52 5.43
C PHE A 223 -12.63 -11.78 4.11
N VAL A 224 -12.62 -13.02 3.61
CA VAL A 224 -13.24 -13.37 2.33
C VAL A 224 -14.59 -14.05 2.57
N THR A 225 -15.61 -13.66 1.82
CA THR A 225 -16.92 -14.32 1.85
C THR A 225 -17.51 -14.43 0.46
N THR A 226 -18.32 -15.47 0.25
CA THR A 226 -19.11 -15.66 -0.97
C THR A 226 -20.59 -15.53 -0.64
N GLY A 227 -21.31 -14.76 -1.44
CA GLY A 227 -22.73 -14.51 -1.26
C GLY A 227 -23.46 -14.47 -2.59
N MET A 228 -24.76 -14.80 -2.56
CA MET A 228 -25.62 -14.67 -3.73
C MET A 228 -26.14 -13.24 -3.88
N ILE A 229 -26.23 -12.79 -5.12
CA ILE A 229 -26.65 -11.44 -5.50
C ILE A 229 -27.40 -11.47 -6.83
N LYS A 230 -28.22 -10.45 -7.09
CA LYS A 230 -28.77 -10.22 -8.43
C LYS A 230 -27.63 -9.91 -9.41
N LYS A 231 -27.66 -10.52 -10.58
CA LYS A 231 -26.61 -10.40 -11.61
C LYS A 231 -26.32 -8.95 -12.02
N GLU A 232 -27.33 -8.08 -12.04
CA GLU A 232 -27.18 -6.65 -12.32
C GLU A 232 -26.31 -5.88 -11.30
N PHE A 233 -26.12 -6.44 -10.09
CA PHE A 233 -25.31 -5.84 -9.03
C PHE A 233 -24.00 -6.60 -8.77
N ASN A 234 -23.60 -7.52 -9.64
CA ASN A 234 -22.43 -8.37 -9.42
C ASN A 234 -21.08 -7.70 -9.71
N LYS A 235 -21.07 -6.41 -10.05
CA LYS A 235 -19.84 -5.65 -10.30
C LYS A 235 -19.17 -5.30 -8.98
N LEU A 236 -17.99 -5.86 -8.76
CA LEU A 236 -17.18 -5.56 -7.58
C LEU A 236 -16.45 -4.22 -7.75
N ALA A 237 -16.39 -3.46 -6.66
CA ALA A 237 -15.56 -2.27 -6.56
C ALA A 237 -14.08 -2.68 -6.52
N ASP A 238 -13.23 -1.79 -7.03
CA ASP A 238 -11.79 -1.90 -6.87
C ASP A 238 -11.44 -1.68 -5.38
N PRO A 239 -10.73 -2.62 -4.71
CA PRO A 239 -10.29 -2.44 -3.32
C PRO A 239 -9.43 -1.21 -3.06
N LEU A 240 -8.95 -0.56 -4.12
CA LEU A 240 -7.88 0.41 -4.07
C LEU A 240 -8.31 1.80 -4.53
N GLN A 241 -9.60 2.00 -4.81
CA GLN A 241 -10.11 3.32 -5.21
C GLN A 241 -10.22 4.25 -3.99
N ALA A 242 -9.30 5.22 -3.90
CA ALA A 242 -9.22 6.31 -2.90
C ALA A 242 -9.25 5.85 -1.42
N SER A 243 -8.62 4.72 -1.10
CA SER A 243 -8.51 4.23 0.29
C SER A 243 -7.58 5.08 1.17
N VAL A 244 -6.78 5.94 0.55
CA VAL A 244 -5.89 6.90 1.20
C VAL A 244 -6.27 8.30 0.71
N GLN A 245 -6.53 9.21 1.64
CA GLN A 245 -6.87 10.59 1.31
C GLN A 245 -5.66 11.34 0.76
N ASP A 246 -5.91 12.31 -0.11
CA ASP A 246 -4.86 13.12 -0.73
C ASP A 246 -4.12 13.99 0.30
N ILE A 247 -2.80 14.12 0.11
CA ILE A 247 -1.97 15.03 0.88
C ILE A 247 -2.20 16.47 0.40
N GLY A 248 -2.49 17.35 1.37
CA GLY A 248 -2.70 18.78 1.13
C GLY A 248 -1.43 19.62 1.25
N THR A 249 -0.51 19.24 2.14
CA THR A 249 0.74 19.98 2.40
C THR A 249 1.90 19.03 2.65
N PHE A 250 3.06 19.37 2.12
CA PHE A 250 4.33 18.73 2.40
C PHE A 250 5.46 19.75 2.23
N ASP A 251 6.44 19.73 3.12
CA ASP A 251 7.66 20.51 2.98
C ASP A 251 8.88 19.67 3.39
N ALA A 252 10.01 20.01 2.79
CA ALA A 252 11.29 19.40 3.09
C ALA A 252 12.36 20.50 3.12
N SER A 253 13.24 20.44 4.12
CA SER A 253 14.36 21.37 4.26
C SER A 253 15.60 20.62 4.73
N LEU A 254 16.77 21.07 4.29
CA LEU A 254 18.05 20.43 4.61
C LEU A 254 18.90 21.42 5.41
N SER A 255 19.38 20.96 6.57
CA SER A 255 20.31 21.73 7.39
C SER A 255 21.76 21.59 6.90
N THR A 256 22.64 22.47 7.38
CA THR A 256 24.07 22.50 6.99
C THR A 256 24.87 21.28 7.45
N ASP A 257 24.36 20.52 8.41
CA ASP A 257 24.94 19.28 8.94
C ASP A 257 24.36 18.01 8.28
N GLY A 258 23.56 18.15 7.23
CA GLY A 258 23.03 17.01 6.47
C GLY A 258 21.76 16.39 7.04
N ASN A 259 21.05 17.07 7.95
CA ASN A 259 19.78 16.61 8.45
C ASN A 259 18.64 17.13 7.57
N LEU A 260 17.94 16.20 6.92
CA LEU A 260 16.75 16.45 6.13
C LEU A 260 15.53 16.47 7.06
N HIS A 261 14.99 17.65 7.29
CA HIS A 261 13.76 17.86 8.03
C HIS A 261 12.56 17.73 7.09
N LEU A 262 11.69 16.77 7.37
CA LEU A 262 10.48 16.46 6.58
C LEU A 262 9.24 16.79 7.40
N THR A 263 8.27 17.47 6.77
CA THR A 263 7.01 17.82 7.41
C THR A 263 5.84 17.58 6.46
N TRP A 264 4.90 16.74 6.87
CA TRP A 264 3.66 16.45 6.16
C TRP A 264 2.52 17.23 6.83
N GLY A 265 1.44 17.48 6.09
CA GLY A 265 0.16 17.79 6.73
C GLY A 265 -0.30 16.63 7.61
N ASP A 266 -1.20 16.88 8.56
CA ASP A 266 -1.80 15.78 9.30
C ASP A 266 -2.72 14.96 8.38
N TYR A 267 -2.72 13.64 8.56
CA TYR A 267 -3.67 12.80 7.86
C TYR A 267 -5.10 13.12 8.37
N PRO A 268 -6.08 13.39 7.49
CA PRO A 268 -7.37 13.93 7.94
C PRO A 268 -8.17 13.01 8.86
N ASP A 269 -7.98 11.69 8.75
CA ASP A 269 -8.60 10.70 9.64
C ASP A 269 -7.55 10.08 10.58
N ALA A 270 -7.32 10.76 11.71
CA ALA A 270 -6.35 10.33 12.73
C ALA A 270 -6.61 8.90 13.25
N SER A 271 -7.83 8.36 13.15
CA SER A 271 -8.12 6.99 13.58
C SER A 271 -7.37 5.93 12.75
N LYS A 272 -6.95 6.28 11.53
CA LYS A 272 -6.20 5.41 10.63
C LYS A 272 -4.70 5.38 10.88
N LEU A 273 -4.18 6.26 11.75
CA LEU A 273 -2.76 6.26 12.14
C LEU A 273 -2.41 5.13 13.12
N THR A 274 -3.42 4.40 13.60
CA THR A 274 -3.29 3.20 14.43
C THR A 274 -4.13 2.07 13.85
N VAL A 275 -3.82 0.82 14.21
CA VAL A 275 -4.65 -0.32 13.84
C VAL A 275 -6.01 -0.19 14.52
N ALA A 276 -7.09 -0.19 13.74
CA ALA A 276 -8.44 -0.02 14.26
C ALA A 276 -8.81 -1.17 15.21
N PRO A 277 -9.58 -0.92 16.28
CA PRO A 277 -10.09 -1.99 17.13
C PRO A 277 -11.06 -2.89 16.36
N ASN A 278 -11.10 -4.17 16.70
CA ASN A 278 -12.04 -5.14 16.12
C ASN A 278 -13.46 -5.03 16.69
N THR A 279 -13.66 -4.17 17.69
CA THR A 279 -14.96 -3.86 18.28
C THR A 279 -15.17 -2.36 18.47
N LYS A 280 -16.42 -1.95 18.59
CA LYS A 280 -16.82 -0.58 18.95
C LYS A 280 -18.04 -0.57 19.86
N ASN A 281 -18.20 0.48 20.65
CA ASN A 281 -19.43 0.71 21.40
C ASN A 281 -20.47 1.34 20.46
N LEU A 282 -21.59 0.66 20.24
CA LEU A 282 -22.73 1.17 19.48
C LEU A 282 -23.85 1.68 20.39
N GLY A 283 -23.50 2.03 21.63
CA GLY A 283 -24.43 2.57 22.60
C GLY A 283 -25.17 3.79 22.06
N ILE A 284 -26.38 3.98 22.58
CA ILE A 284 -27.24 5.08 22.17
C ILE A 284 -27.73 5.83 23.41
N GLU A 285 -27.95 7.14 23.25
CA GLU A 285 -28.61 7.95 24.25
C GLU A 285 -30.12 7.96 23.99
N VAL A 286 -30.91 7.54 24.96
CA VAL A 286 -32.38 7.57 24.89
C VAL A 286 -32.92 8.29 26.12
N GLY A 287 -33.48 9.48 25.91
CA GLY A 287 -34.10 10.28 26.97
C GLY A 287 -33.11 10.75 28.04
N GLY A 288 -31.89 11.16 27.66
CA GLY A 288 -30.85 11.64 28.59
C GLY A 288 -30.10 10.53 29.33
N LYS A 289 -30.37 9.26 29.00
CA LYS A 289 -29.69 8.09 29.56
C LYS A 289 -28.95 7.35 28.46
N TRP A 290 -27.67 7.10 28.70
CA TRP A 290 -26.84 6.27 27.83
C TRP A 290 -27.14 4.78 28.05
N TYR A 291 -27.29 4.05 26.95
CA TYR A 291 -27.45 2.61 26.92
C TYR A 291 -26.25 2.03 26.18
N ASP A 292 -25.35 1.39 26.92
CA ASP A 292 -24.15 0.80 26.36
C ASP A 292 -24.46 -0.41 25.47
N ALA A 293 -23.78 -0.47 24.34
CA ALA A 293 -23.66 -1.66 23.51
C ALA A 293 -22.18 -1.88 23.20
N PRO A 294 -21.37 -2.23 24.22
CA PRO A 294 -19.93 -2.37 24.07
C PRO A 294 -19.62 -3.61 23.24
N ASP A 295 -18.38 -3.69 22.76
CA ASP A 295 -17.85 -4.88 22.09
C ASP A 295 -18.60 -5.32 20.82
N CYS A 296 -19.30 -4.39 20.15
CA CYS A 296 -19.94 -4.69 18.87
C CYS A 296 -18.86 -4.88 17.80
N ALA A 297 -18.82 -6.07 17.19
CA ALA A 297 -17.84 -6.39 16.16
C ALA A 297 -17.86 -5.38 15.00
N VAL A 298 -16.70 -4.86 14.65
CA VAL A 298 -16.51 -4.06 13.43
C VAL A 298 -16.41 -5.05 12.26
N ALA A 299 -17.09 -4.71 11.15
CA ALA A 299 -17.22 -5.64 10.04
C ALA A 299 -15.93 -5.76 9.22
N PHE A 300 -15.19 -4.65 9.06
CA PHE A 300 -13.93 -4.56 8.32
C PHE A 300 -13.21 -3.23 8.59
N ASP A 301 -11.88 -3.24 8.57
CA ASP A 301 -11.04 -2.04 8.49
C ASP A 301 -9.76 -2.33 7.70
N TRP A 302 -9.38 -1.43 6.79
CA TRP A 302 -8.17 -1.60 5.97
C TRP A 302 -6.88 -1.67 6.79
N THR A 303 -6.88 -1.10 7.98
CA THR A 303 -5.72 -1.17 8.88
C THR A 303 -5.41 -2.58 9.38
N TRP A 304 -6.38 -3.51 9.33
CA TRP A 304 -6.17 -4.92 9.66
C TRP A 304 -5.44 -5.69 8.57
N VAL A 305 -5.49 -5.19 7.34
CA VAL A 305 -4.88 -5.83 6.17
C VAL A 305 -3.52 -5.21 5.87
N TYR A 306 -3.42 -3.88 5.92
CA TYR A 306 -2.22 -3.17 5.47
C TYR A 306 -1.42 -2.50 6.60
N GLY A 307 -1.89 -2.60 7.85
CA GLY A 307 -1.37 -1.78 8.94
C GLY A 307 -1.93 -0.35 8.88
N PRO A 308 -1.53 0.52 9.81
CA PRO A 308 -1.96 1.92 9.84
C PRO A 308 -1.42 2.75 8.67
N ILE A 309 -2.02 3.92 8.45
CA ILE A 309 -1.47 4.96 7.57
C ILE A 309 -0.18 5.52 8.19
N ARG A 310 0.81 5.76 7.33
CA ARG A 310 2.11 6.37 7.65
C ARG A 310 2.38 7.58 6.79
N TYR A 311 3.19 8.48 7.33
CA TYR A 311 3.80 9.58 6.60
C TYR A 311 5.03 9.04 5.88
N LYS A 312 5.01 9.03 4.54
CA LYS A 312 6.10 8.47 3.74
C LYS A 312 6.68 9.53 2.81
N ALA A 313 7.98 9.43 2.54
CA ALA A 313 8.62 10.24 1.52
C ALA A 313 9.63 9.41 0.75
N GLN A 314 9.72 9.64 -0.56
CA GLN A 314 10.81 9.12 -1.38
C GLN A 314 11.86 10.22 -1.53
N VAL A 315 13.09 9.93 -1.10
CA VAL A 315 14.24 10.83 -1.21
C VAL A 315 15.11 10.33 -2.35
N SER A 316 15.42 11.20 -3.31
CA SER A 316 16.30 10.92 -4.45
C SER A 316 17.47 11.90 -4.47
N ILE A 317 18.69 11.37 -4.47
CA ILE A 317 19.94 12.11 -4.53
C ILE A 317 20.70 11.60 -5.75
N GLN A 318 20.76 12.40 -6.81
CA GLN A 318 21.30 11.98 -8.11
C GLN A 318 20.65 10.66 -8.59
N ASP A 319 21.42 9.57 -8.69
CA ASP A 319 20.97 8.25 -9.16
C ASP A 319 20.50 7.31 -8.03
N PHE A 320 20.59 7.74 -6.77
CA PHE A 320 20.23 6.94 -5.60
C PHE A 320 18.88 7.38 -5.02
N SER A 321 18.02 6.43 -4.68
CA SER A 321 16.76 6.70 -3.99
C SER A 321 16.50 5.74 -2.84
N PHE A 322 15.82 6.25 -1.82
CA PHE A 322 15.37 5.48 -0.66
C PHE A 322 14.07 6.06 -0.10
N ASP A 323 13.32 5.22 0.61
CA ASP A 323 12.04 5.63 1.22
C ASP A 323 12.22 5.89 2.72
N VAL A 324 11.58 6.95 3.20
CA VAL A 324 11.44 7.31 4.61
C VAL A 324 10.00 7.01 5.02
N THR A 325 9.81 6.41 6.20
CA THR A 325 8.50 6.15 6.80
C THR A 325 8.48 6.66 8.23
N SER A 326 7.43 7.39 8.59
CA SER A 326 7.25 7.99 9.92
C SER A 326 5.83 7.77 10.45
N GLU A 327 5.71 7.62 11.77
CA GLU A 327 4.44 7.62 12.49
C GLU A 327 3.98 9.05 12.85
N GLN A 328 4.87 10.03 12.75
CA GLN A 328 4.64 11.44 13.07
C GLN A 328 4.66 12.28 11.80
N SER A 329 3.90 13.38 11.77
CA SER A 329 3.84 14.32 10.66
C SER A 329 5.11 15.17 10.50
N SER A 330 6.14 14.94 11.32
CA SER A 330 7.47 15.53 11.14
C SER A 330 8.56 14.57 11.62
N ILE A 331 9.68 14.53 10.90
CA ILE A 331 10.86 13.73 11.26
C ILE A 331 12.13 14.37 10.69
N ASP A 332 13.25 14.17 11.40
CA ASP A 332 14.59 14.46 10.89
C ASP A 332 15.25 13.15 10.42
N GLN A 333 15.76 13.15 9.19
CA GLN A 333 16.50 12.04 8.60
C GLN A 333 17.89 12.51 8.19
N HIS A 334 18.93 11.89 8.73
CA HIS A 334 20.29 12.17 8.28
C HIS A 334 20.52 11.61 6.87
N ILE A 335 21.11 12.42 6.00
CA ILE A 335 21.44 12.03 4.62
C ILE A 335 22.88 12.45 4.26
N ASP A 336 23.56 11.60 3.51
CA ASP A 336 24.88 11.90 2.98
C ASP A 336 24.73 12.68 1.67
N VAL A 337 25.04 13.97 1.70
CA VAL A 337 24.97 14.87 0.55
C VAL A 337 26.29 15.62 0.36
N LYS A 338 26.64 15.90 -0.89
CA LYS A 338 27.81 16.68 -1.28
C LYS A 338 27.39 18.09 -1.72
N PRO A 339 28.29 19.09 -1.57
CA PRO A 339 28.08 20.41 -2.15
C PRO A 339 27.72 20.31 -3.63
N GLY A 340 26.67 21.02 -4.05
CA GLY A 340 26.14 20.99 -5.42
C GLY A 340 25.14 19.86 -5.72
N ASP A 341 24.91 18.92 -4.80
CA ASP A 341 23.91 17.87 -5.00
C ASP A 341 22.50 18.43 -5.14
N LYS A 342 21.69 17.71 -5.92
CA LYS A 342 20.25 17.93 -6.04
C LYS A 342 19.51 16.84 -5.29
N VAL A 343 18.73 17.25 -4.30
CA VAL A 343 17.90 16.36 -3.50
C VAL A 343 16.45 16.60 -3.90
N ASN A 344 15.80 15.60 -4.47
CA ASN A 344 14.36 15.62 -4.73
C ASN A 344 13.64 14.76 -3.69
N VAL A 345 12.64 15.34 -3.02
CA VAL A 345 11.88 14.67 -1.97
C VAL A 345 10.40 14.74 -2.29
N CYS A 346 9.75 13.58 -2.42
CA CYS A 346 8.30 13.51 -2.68
C CYS A 346 7.59 12.89 -1.49
N GLY A 347 6.77 13.67 -0.78
CA GLY A 347 5.99 13.25 0.37
C GLY A 347 4.57 12.82 0.02
N TYR A 348 4.08 11.77 0.67
CA TYR A 348 2.76 11.19 0.49
C TYR A 348 2.30 10.42 1.74
N TYR A 349 1.02 10.05 1.79
CA TYR A 349 0.49 9.10 2.77
C TYR A 349 0.35 7.72 2.13
N ALA A 350 0.59 6.67 2.89
CA ALA A 350 0.32 5.30 2.45
C ALA A 350 0.09 4.39 3.65
N TYR A 351 -0.58 3.27 3.44
CA TYR A 351 -0.58 2.21 4.44
C TYR A 351 0.83 1.66 4.67
N GLU A 352 1.11 1.21 5.88
CA GLU A 352 2.43 0.75 6.31
C GLU A 352 2.98 -0.35 5.40
N ASN A 353 2.20 -1.42 5.18
CA ASN A 353 2.61 -2.62 4.45
C ASN A 353 2.14 -2.65 2.99
N MET A 354 1.85 -1.49 2.40
CA MET A 354 1.36 -1.41 1.02
C MET A 354 1.95 -0.24 0.24
N ASN A 355 2.03 -0.41 -1.08
CA ASN A 355 2.54 0.59 -2.02
C ASN A 355 1.48 1.55 -2.57
N TYR A 356 0.20 1.39 -2.20
CA TYR A 356 -0.83 2.34 -2.59
C TYR A 356 -0.75 3.58 -1.70
N ARG A 357 -0.64 4.73 -2.37
CA ARG A 357 -0.40 6.03 -1.76
C ARG A 357 -1.42 7.07 -2.21
N SER A 358 -1.50 8.16 -1.46
CA SER A 358 -2.15 9.40 -1.89
C SER A 358 -1.48 9.96 -3.16
N ASN A 359 -1.97 11.08 -3.67
CA ASN A 359 -1.10 11.98 -4.45
C ASN A 359 0.20 12.30 -3.68
N GLU A 360 1.20 12.81 -4.39
CA GLU A 360 2.47 13.24 -3.80
C GLU A 360 2.72 14.72 -4.05
N ILE A 361 3.46 15.34 -3.13
CA ILE A 361 3.97 16.71 -3.28
C ILE A 361 5.49 16.61 -3.21
N CYS A 362 6.16 17.13 -4.24
CA CYS A 362 7.62 17.06 -4.35
C CYS A 362 8.30 18.41 -4.09
N LYS A 363 9.48 18.35 -3.47
CA LYS A 363 10.35 19.49 -3.18
C LYS A 363 11.76 19.18 -3.68
N GLU A 364 12.28 20.05 -4.53
CA GLU A 364 13.69 20.04 -4.90
C GLU A 364 14.48 20.96 -3.95
N ILE A 365 15.57 20.45 -3.40
CA ILE A 365 16.51 21.16 -2.56
C ILE A 365 17.86 21.12 -3.26
N GLN A 366 18.40 22.31 -3.54
CA GLN A 366 19.75 22.48 -4.06
C GLN A 366 20.70 22.62 -2.88
N VAL A 367 21.64 21.69 -2.74
CA VAL A 367 22.70 21.80 -1.72
C VAL A 367 23.63 22.93 -2.12
N GLU A 368 23.89 23.85 -1.18
CA GLU A 368 24.72 25.02 -1.42
C GLU A 368 26.13 24.60 -1.86
N ASP A 369 26.59 25.14 -2.99
CA ASP A 369 27.94 24.95 -3.50
C ASP A 369 28.68 26.28 -3.40
N LYS A 370 29.62 26.39 -2.46
CA LYS A 370 30.33 27.63 -2.17
C LYS A 370 31.60 27.76 -2.99
N GLU A 371 31.90 29.00 -3.36
CA GLU A 371 33.22 29.35 -3.86
C GLU A 371 34.25 29.27 -2.74
N ILE A 372 35.36 28.60 -3.02
CA ILE A 372 36.53 28.49 -2.17
C ILE A 372 37.69 29.16 -2.89
N GLN A 373 38.36 30.07 -2.19
CA GLN A 373 39.57 30.69 -2.69
C GLN A 373 40.79 29.95 -2.16
N LEU A 374 41.65 29.51 -3.08
CA LEU A 374 42.91 28.84 -2.78
C LEU A 374 44.07 29.71 -3.22
N THR A 375 44.90 30.08 -2.26
CA THR A 375 46.20 30.69 -2.53
C THR A 375 47.19 29.57 -2.86
N ILE A 376 47.70 29.57 -4.09
CA ILE A 376 48.66 28.60 -4.58
C ILE A 376 50.05 28.91 -3.99
N PRO A 377 50.83 27.90 -3.56
CA PRO A 377 52.18 28.11 -3.04
C PRO A 377 53.07 28.93 -3.98
N SER A 378 53.99 29.69 -3.41
CA SER A 378 54.92 30.51 -4.20
C SER A 378 55.95 29.63 -4.92
N ASP A 379 56.69 30.24 -5.85
CA ASP A 379 57.81 29.61 -6.56
C ASP A 379 58.99 29.23 -5.66
N LYS A 380 58.97 29.61 -4.38
CA LYS A 380 59.96 29.24 -3.37
C LYS A 380 59.48 28.15 -2.41
N ALA A 381 58.24 27.70 -2.54
CA ALA A 381 57.71 26.62 -1.70
C ALA A 381 58.46 25.31 -1.97
N THR A 382 58.78 24.61 -0.89
CA THR A 382 59.41 23.29 -0.92
C THR A 382 58.38 22.21 -1.29
N LYS A 383 58.86 21.04 -1.72
CA LYS A 383 58.00 19.88 -2.02
C LYS A 383 57.06 19.54 -0.85
N ALA A 384 57.58 19.51 0.38
CA ALA A 384 56.81 19.19 1.57
C ALA A 384 55.72 20.24 1.87
N GLU A 385 56.00 21.53 1.65
CA GLU A 385 55.00 22.59 1.81
C GLU A 385 53.88 22.47 0.77
N ILE A 386 54.20 22.09 -0.47
CA ILE A 386 53.22 21.87 -1.53
C ILE A 386 52.37 20.62 -1.26
N GLU A 387 52.97 19.52 -0.78
CA GLU A 387 52.23 18.30 -0.40
C GLU A 387 51.29 18.55 0.78
N SER A 388 51.74 19.29 1.80
CA SER A 388 50.92 19.67 2.95
C SER A 388 49.78 20.59 2.53
N TRP A 389 50.04 21.57 1.65
CA TRP A 389 49.03 22.44 1.09
C TRP A 389 47.99 21.66 0.28
N ALA A 390 48.44 20.73 -0.57
CA ALA A 390 47.56 19.93 -1.41
C ALA A 390 46.61 19.06 -0.56
N SER A 391 47.17 18.41 0.45
CA SER A 391 46.42 17.57 1.40
C SER A 391 45.41 18.37 2.21
N ALA A 392 45.80 19.55 2.72
CA ALA A 392 44.93 20.41 3.51
C ALA A 392 43.73 20.97 2.71
N ASN A 393 43.88 21.10 1.39
CA ASN A 393 42.88 21.69 0.52
C ASN A 393 42.18 20.67 -0.40
N GLY A 394 42.47 19.38 -0.22
CA GLY A 394 41.83 18.30 -0.98
C GLY A 394 42.14 18.30 -2.48
N VAL A 395 43.24 18.91 -2.90
CA VAL A 395 43.64 18.98 -4.32
C VAL A 395 44.73 17.94 -4.62
N THR A 396 44.85 17.53 -5.88
CA THR A 396 45.87 16.55 -6.29
C THR A 396 47.03 17.24 -6.98
N VAL A 397 48.24 16.91 -6.54
CA VAL A 397 49.51 17.40 -7.11
C VAL A 397 50.30 16.25 -7.72
N SER A 398 51.05 16.54 -8.79
CA SER A 398 52.02 15.63 -9.39
C SER A 398 53.37 16.33 -9.51
N PHE A 399 54.47 15.61 -9.33
CA PHE A 399 55.81 16.19 -9.27
C PHE A 399 56.70 15.64 -10.37
N THR A 400 57.46 16.54 -11.00
CA THR A 400 58.54 16.22 -11.94
C THR A 400 59.78 16.99 -11.51
N GLU A 401 60.94 16.33 -11.47
CA GLU A 401 62.21 17.00 -11.17
C GLU A 401 62.97 17.31 -12.46
N VAL A 402 63.47 18.54 -12.56
CA VAL A 402 64.27 19.01 -13.70
C VAL A 402 65.57 19.62 -13.18
N ALA A 403 66.70 19.18 -13.72
CA ALA A 403 67.99 19.75 -13.38
C ALA A 403 68.19 21.11 -14.07
N ASP A 404 68.23 22.19 -13.31
CA ASP A 404 68.48 23.56 -13.78
C ASP A 404 69.16 24.36 -12.66
N GLU A 405 70.47 24.58 -12.77
CA GLU A 405 71.24 25.27 -11.72
C GLU A 405 70.84 26.75 -11.58
N ALA A 406 70.33 27.39 -12.63
CA ALA A 406 69.91 28.79 -12.57
C ALA A 406 68.59 28.97 -11.80
N LYS A 407 67.76 27.92 -11.74
CA LYS A 407 66.46 27.91 -11.04
C LYS A 407 66.44 27.04 -9.79
N LYS A 408 67.60 26.53 -9.37
CA LYS A 408 67.72 25.61 -8.24
C LYS A 408 67.01 26.12 -6.98
N GLY A 409 66.22 25.24 -6.37
CA GLY A 409 65.47 25.57 -5.15
C GLY A 409 64.20 26.38 -5.41
N THR A 410 63.79 26.53 -6.68
CA THR A 410 62.47 27.06 -7.06
C THR A 410 61.59 25.97 -7.65
N ASN A 411 60.30 26.26 -7.78
CA ASN A 411 59.32 25.39 -8.39
C ASN A 411 58.46 26.14 -9.42
N GLU A 412 57.82 25.38 -10.29
CA GLU A 412 56.81 25.87 -11.22
C GLU A 412 55.54 25.04 -11.08
N ILE A 413 54.47 25.67 -10.60
CA ILE A 413 53.16 25.04 -10.41
C ILE A 413 52.29 25.43 -11.61
N ILE A 414 51.83 24.42 -12.33
CA ILE A 414 51.03 24.54 -13.53
C ILE A 414 49.64 23.95 -13.27
N SER A 415 48.60 24.70 -13.61
CA SER A 415 47.21 24.23 -13.65
C SER A 415 46.64 24.55 -15.02
N ASN A 416 46.02 23.57 -15.69
CA ASN A 416 45.47 23.71 -17.06
C ASN A 416 46.45 24.35 -18.07
N GLY A 417 47.75 24.05 -17.96
CA GLY A 417 48.79 24.56 -18.86
C GLY A 417 49.28 25.98 -18.56
N VAL A 418 48.82 26.61 -17.48
CA VAL A 418 49.22 27.98 -17.07
C VAL A 418 49.98 27.93 -15.75
N LYS A 419 51.06 28.73 -15.65
CA LYS A 419 51.81 28.91 -14.41
C LYS A 419 51.00 29.73 -13.40
N VAL A 420 50.81 29.20 -12.19
CA VAL A 420 49.89 29.74 -11.17
C VAL A 420 50.54 30.00 -9.79
N ASN A 421 51.87 29.93 -9.68
CA ASN A 421 52.59 30.20 -8.44
C ASN A 421 52.18 31.52 -7.76
N GLY A 422 51.85 31.47 -6.46
CA GLY A 422 51.51 32.64 -5.67
C GLY A 422 50.19 33.34 -6.05
N THR A 423 49.41 32.79 -6.98
CA THR A 423 48.10 33.34 -7.35
C THR A 423 47.00 32.81 -6.45
N THR A 424 45.88 33.53 -6.37
CA THR A 424 44.66 33.03 -5.75
C THR A 424 43.71 32.56 -6.84
N MET A 425 43.28 31.31 -6.75
CA MET A 425 42.33 30.68 -7.67
C MET A 425 41.02 30.39 -6.94
N THR A 426 39.90 30.59 -7.62
CA THR A 426 38.57 30.25 -7.09
C THR A 426 38.14 28.89 -7.63
N PHE A 427 37.62 28.05 -6.76
CA PHE A 427 37.06 26.74 -7.08
C PHE A 427 35.69 26.59 -6.44
N MET A 428 34.82 25.78 -7.03
CA MET A 428 33.61 25.34 -6.34
C MET A 428 33.96 24.22 -5.38
N GLN A 429 33.34 24.21 -4.20
CA GLN A 429 33.53 23.16 -3.19
C GLN A 429 33.24 21.77 -3.76
N SER A 430 32.25 21.64 -4.65
CA SER A 430 31.89 20.40 -5.35
C SER A 430 33.00 19.84 -6.26
N THR A 431 33.84 20.71 -6.83
CA THR A 431 34.82 20.34 -7.87
C THR A 431 36.27 20.38 -7.37
N ILE A 432 36.51 20.82 -6.15
CA ILE A 432 37.87 21.03 -5.66
C ILE A 432 38.73 19.76 -5.67
N GLY A 433 38.12 18.61 -5.36
CA GLY A 433 38.77 17.29 -5.44
C GLY A 433 39.23 16.88 -6.84
N GLN A 434 38.75 17.57 -7.88
CA GLN A 434 39.15 17.36 -9.28
C GLN A 434 40.28 18.31 -9.71
N ALA A 435 40.62 19.32 -8.92
CA ALA A 435 41.71 20.22 -9.24
C ALA A 435 43.04 19.45 -9.28
N ARG A 436 43.78 19.63 -10.38
CA ARG A 436 45.09 19.01 -10.63
C ARG A 436 46.13 20.10 -10.82
N PHE A 437 47.28 19.91 -10.18
CA PHE A 437 48.44 20.78 -10.32
C PHE A 437 49.67 19.93 -10.68
N ALA A 438 50.37 20.31 -11.74
CA ALA A 438 51.65 19.74 -12.11
C ALA A 438 52.76 20.64 -11.57
N VAL A 439 53.70 20.06 -10.84
CA VAL A 439 54.76 20.78 -10.15
C VAL A 439 56.09 20.36 -10.73
N THR A 440 56.80 21.29 -11.34
CA THR A 440 58.19 21.08 -11.73
C THR A 440 59.08 21.59 -10.61
N LEU A 441 59.88 20.71 -10.02
CA LEU A 441 60.88 21.05 -9.01
C LEU A 441 62.24 21.21 -9.70
N TYR A 442 62.83 22.39 -9.58
CA TYR A 442 64.16 22.65 -10.14
C TYR A 442 65.23 22.26 -9.14
N VAL A 443 65.90 21.14 -9.42
CA VAL A 443 66.99 20.59 -8.61
C VAL A 443 68.33 21.04 -9.19
N GLY A 444 69.35 21.11 -8.34
CA GLY A 444 70.71 21.41 -8.81
C GLY A 444 71.26 20.26 -9.66
N LEU A 445 72.21 20.59 -10.54
CA LEU A 445 72.95 19.60 -11.32
C LEU A 445 73.74 18.69 -10.38
N ALA A 446 73.38 17.40 -10.36
CA ALA A 446 74.15 16.37 -9.69
C ALA A 446 75.25 15.89 -10.65
N CYS A 447 76.47 16.38 -10.44
CA CYS A 447 77.63 15.92 -11.20
C CYS A 447 78.16 14.61 -10.62
N GLY A 448 78.68 13.75 -11.50
CA GLY A 448 79.26 12.47 -11.10
C GLY A 448 80.55 12.65 -10.30
N ASP A 449 81.08 11.55 -9.78
CA ASP A 449 82.29 11.56 -8.96
C ASP A 449 83.45 12.30 -9.65
N ASN A 450 84.18 13.13 -8.90
CA ASN A 450 85.26 13.98 -9.41
C ASN A 450 84.85 14.98 -10.52
N ALA A 451 83.58 15.36 -10.58
CA ALA A 451 83.10 16.50 -11.34
C ALA A 451 82.48 17.55 -10.41
N SER A 452 82.48 18.81 -10.83
CA SER A 452 81.80 19.90 -10.15
C SER A 452 81.05 20.77 -11.17
N VAL A 453 80.05 21.50 -10.71
CA VAL A 453 79.33 22.45 -11.56
C VAL A 453 80.24 23.64 -11.83
N VAL A 454 80.61 23.85 -13.09
CA VAL A 454 81.43 24.98 -13.56
C VAL A 454 80.68 25.66 -14.71
N ASN A 455 80.39 26.95 -14.56
CA ASN A 455 79.61 27.74 -15.55
C ASN A 455 78.26 27.10 -15.96
N GLY A 456 77.55 26.47 -15.01
CA GLY A 456 76.21 25.93 -15.25
C GLY A 456 76.17 24.56 -15.94
N ALA A 457 77.33 23.90 -16.14
CA ALA A 457 77.41 22.52 -16.60
C ALA A 457 78.32 21.71 -15.69
N CYS A 458 78.11 20.40 -15.62
CA CYS A 458 79.06 19.51 -14.95
C CYS A 458 80.36 19.49 -15.75
N ALA A 459 81.47 19.73 -15.06
CA ALA A 459 82.81 19.64 -15.63
C ALA A 459 83.68 18.77 -14.72
N CYS A 460 84.53 17.94 -15.33
CA CYS A 460 85.50 17.16 -14.56
C CYS A 460 86.44 18.09 -13.78
N ASN A 461 86.66 17.76 -12.52
CA ASN A 461 87.60 18.48 -11.67
C ASN A 461 89.01 18.39 -12.26
N GLN A 462 89.86 19.38 -11.96
CA GLN A 462 91.21 19.45 -12.48
C GLN A 462 91.99 18.15 -12.20
N GLY A 463 92.53 17.52 -13.25
CA GLY A 463 93.20 16.21 -13.16
C GLY A 463 92.34 15.00 -13.54
N TYR A 464 91.05 15.20 -13.83
CA TYR A 464 90.12 14.16 -14.27
C TYR A 464 89.56 14.45 -15.68
N GLU A 465 89.15 13.41 -16.40
CA GLU A 465 88.50 13.45 -17.71
C GLU A 465 87.45 12.33 -17.84
N GLY A 466 86.47 12.50 -18.72
CA GLY A 466 85.35 11.56 -18.89
C GLY A 466 84.01 12.28 -19.03
N ASP A 467 82.92 11.57 -18.75
CA ASP A 467 81.56 12.10 -18.74
C ASP A 467 81.27 12.73 -17.36
N PRO A 468 81.21 14.07 -17.24
CA PRO A 468 81.06 14.74 -15.96
C PRO A 468 79.67 14.56 -15.32
N ILE A 469 78.70 13.96 -16.02
CA ILE A 469 77.40 13.57 -15.46
C ILE A 469 77.50 12.17 -14.83
N LYS A 470 78.25 11.24 -15.44
CA LYS A 470 78.41 9.86 -14.95
C LYS A 470 79.56 9.67 -13.96
N GLY A 471 80.54 10.57 -13.98
CA GLY A 471 81.74 10.52 -13.16
C GLY A 471 83.01 10.60 -14.01
N CYS A 472 84.00 11.34 -13.52
CA CYS A 472 85.26 11.57 -14.20
C CYS A 472 86.38 10.69 -13.63
N THR A 473 87.25 10.24 -14.53
CA THR A 473 88.40 9.37 -14.22
C THR A 473 89.72 10.15 -14.28
N ALA A 474 90.72 9.75 -13.49
CA ALA A 474 91.99 10.48 -13.43
C ALA A 474 92.74 10.42 -14.78
N LYS A 475 93.26 11.56 -15.24
CA LYS A 475 94.05 11.67 -16.47
C LYS A 475 95.34 10.84 -16.37
N PRO A 476 95.72 10.04 -17.38
CA PRO A 476 96.99 9.32 -17.40
C PRO A 476 98.19 10.29 -17.37
N ALA A 477 99.20 10.02 -16.53
CA ALA A 477 100.41 10.84 -16.45
C ALA A 477 101.36 10.61 -17.65
N PRO A 478 101.95 11.66 -18.26
CA PRO A 478 102.85 11.52 -19.39
C PRO A 478 104.21 10.94 -18.97
N THR A 479 104.69 9.92 -19.68
CA THR A 479 106.03 9.31 -19.51
C THR A 479 107.00 9.81 -20.60
N PRO A 480 108.30 10.05 -20.31
CA PRO A 480 109.24 10.61 -21.29
C PRO A 480 110.02 9.57 -22.11
N ASP A 481 110.38 10.04 -23.32
CA ASP A 481 111.05 9.46 -24.51
C ASP A 481 112.14 8.37 -24.33
N PRO A 482 112.34 7.55 -25.39
CA PRO A 482 113.58 7.71 -26.19
C PRO A 482 113.43 7.48 -27.72
N THR A 483 114.25 8.19 -28.51
CA THR A 483 114.65 7.91 -29.91
C THR A 483 115.99 7.13 -29.92
N PRO A 484 116.52 6.52 -31.03
CA PRO A 484 116.15 6.61 -32.45
C PRO A 484 116.21 5.31 -33.31
N SER A 485 115.94 5.48 -34.63
CA SER A 485 116.42 4.67 -35.80
C SER A 485 115.53 3.46 -36.19
N THR A 486 115.18 3.11 -37.45
CA THR A 486 115.51 3.52 -38.84
C THR A 486 114.60 2.73 -39.79
N ASP A 487 114.00 3.39 -40.81
CA ASP A 487 113.41 2.85 -42.09
C ASP A 487 112.30 1.76 -41.97
N PRO A 488 111.47 1.40 -42.99
CA PRO A 488 111.41 1.80 -44.42
C PRO A 488 109.98 2.06 -44.99
N SER A 489 109.91 2.40 -46.29
CA SER A 489 108.75 2.19 -47.21
C SER A 489 108.60 0.69 -47.58
N PRO A 490 107.63 0.17 -48.38
CA PRO A 490 106.36 0.71 -48.92
C PRO A 490 105.14 -0.28 -48.84
N ASP A 491 103.96 0.21 -49.22
CA ASP A 491 102.83 -0.42 -49.97
C ASP A 491 102.43 -1.92 -49.78
N THR A 492 101.13 -2.20 -49.58
CA THR A 492 100.31 -3.22 -50.31
C THR A 492 98.93 -3.53 -49.65
N SER A 493 97.86 -3.46 -50.45
CA SER A 493 96.58 -4.22 -50.34
C SER A 493 96.81 -5.73 -50.59
N PRO A 494 95.95 -6.73 -50.21
CA PRO A 494 94.51 -6.85 -50.56
C PRO A 494 93.58 -7.65 -49.59
N SER A 495 92.30 -7.80 -50.02
CA SER A 495 91.16 -8.73 -49.66
C SER A 495 91.49 -10.15 -49.11
N PRO A 496 90.53 -11.01 -48.64
CA PRO A 496 89.07 -11.07 -48.89
C PRO A 496 88.13 -11.46 -47.68
N ASP A 497 86.81 -11.49 -47.98
CA ASP A 497 85.60 -12.18 -47.42
C ASP A 497 85.75 -13.37 -46.43
N PRO A 498 84.70 -13.91 -45.73
CA PRO A 498 83.24 -13.80 -46.00
C PRO A 498 82.28 -13.65 -44.78
N THR A 499 81.00 -13.45 -45.11
CA THR A 499 79.72 -13.74 -44.39
C THR A 499 79.64 -15.18 -43.83
N PRO A 500 78.63 -15.63 -43.01
CA PRO A 500 77.18 -15.29 -43.05
C PRO A 500 76.57 -15.16 -41.61
N SER A 501 75.28 -15.15 -41.26
CA SER A 501 73.98 -15.48 -41.88
C SER A 501 72.84 -15.02 -40.94
N GLU A 502 71.73 -14.57 -41.53
CA GLU A 502 70.33 -14.95 -41.22
C GLU A 502 69.66 -14.43 -39.91
N ASP A 503 68.65 -13.55 -40.00
CA ASP A 503 67.22 -13.77 -40.40
C ASP A 503 66.35 -13.88 -39.12
N THR A 504 65.14 -13.33 -39.00
CA THR A 504 64.10 -13.09 -40.01
C THR A 504 63.13 -12.00 -39.52
N GLN A 505 62.55 -11.27 -40.48
CA GLN A 505 61.32 -10.47 -40.36
C GLN A 505 60.08 -11.37 -40.55
N ASP A 506 58.91 -10.91 -40.06
CA ASP A 506 57.62 -10.84 -40.79
C ASP A 506 56.60 -10.16 -39.86
N GLN A 507 55.93 -9.04 -40.21
CA GLN A 507 54.87 -8.76 -41.19
C GLN A 507 53.49 -9.40 -40.93
N ASN A 508 52.51 -8.48 -40.89
CA ASN A 508 51.16 -8.52 -41.44
C ASN A 508 49.94 -9.07 -40.66
N ASP A 509 48.93 -8.19 -40.66
CA ASP A 509 47.52 -8.35 -41.05
C ASP A 509 46.46 -9.04 -40.17
N GLU A 510 45.41 -8.22 -39.97
CA GLU A 510 43.96 -8.45 -40.11
C GLU A 510 43.20 -9.57 -39.36
N ASN A 511 42.03 -9.13 -38.86
CA ASN A 511 40.73 -9.82 -38.78
C ASN A 511 40.50 -10.92 -37.72
N LYS A 512 39.64 -10.63 -36.72
CA LYS A 512 38.23 -11.07 -36.65
C LYS A 512 37.60 -10.92 -35.24
N ASP A 513 36.30 -10.63 -35.29
CA ASP A 513 35.22 -10.77 -34.30
C ASP A 513 35.11 -9.81 -33.11
#